data_AF-A0A2U1EVG4-F1
#
_entry.id   AF-A0A2U1EVG4-F1
#
_cell.length_a   1.000
_cell.length_b   1.000
_cell.length_c   1.000
_cell.angle_alpha   90.00
_cell.angle_beta   90.00
_cell.angle_gamma   90.00
#
_symmetry.space_group_name_H-M   'P 1'
#
loop_
_entity.id
_entity.type
_entity.pdbx_description
1 polymer ?
#
loop_
_entity_poly.entity_id
_entity_poly.type
_entity_poly.pdbx_seq_one_letter_code
_entity_poly.pdbx_strand_id
1 'polypeptide(L)'
;MTTQTPGRRAARADGGLDSGLDSGLDSGLDSGERQRYLEAAEHALRAYPGALGELVHRELRAFADFGYRLAGDGLIARLAAEVLSAVRDGDTAGPGAREGADR
;
A
#
# COMPACT_ATOMS: atom_id res chain seq x y z
N MET A 1 -11.47 54.84 22.35
CA MET A 1 -12.86 54.44 22.06
C MET A 1 -12.95 54.21 20.55
N THR A 2 -12.70 52.98 20.07
CA THR A 2 -13.70 52.00 19.54
C THR A 2 -13.87 52.21 18.01
N THR A 3 -13.71 51.29 17.03
CA THR A 3 -13.83 49.81 16.78
C THR A 3 -13.01 49.44 15.51
N GLN A 4 -12.22 48.34 15.41
CA GLN A 4 -12.51 46.94 14.95
C GLN A 4 -12.98 46.78 13.45
N THR A 5 -12.12 46.45 12.46
CA THR A 5 -11.78 45.11 11.83
C THR A 5 -12.80 44.61 10.75
N PRO A 6 -12.49 43.86 9.65
CA PRO A 6 -11.22 43.29 9.10
C PRO A 6 -10.94 43.54 7.58
N GLY A 7 -9.69 43.37 7.14
CA GLY A 7 -9.30 43.21 5.72
C GLY A 7 -8.69 41.83 5.47
N ARG A 8 -9.25 41.11 4.50
CA ARG A 8 -9.13 39.67 4.23
C ARG A 8 -7.72 39.15 3.88
N ARG A 9 -7.43 37.94 4.37
CA ARG A 9 -6.41 37.01 3.87
C ARG A 9 -6.57 36.79 2.36
N ALA A 10 -5.54 37.09 1.59
CA ALA A 10 -5.39 36.64 0.21
C ALA A 10 -4.14 35.75 0.13
N ALA A 11 -4.34 34.46 0.33
CA ALA A 11 -3.44 33.39 -0.10
C ALA A 11 -4.23 32.09 0.03
N ARG A 12 -5.11 31.83 -0.95
CA ARG A 12 -5.54 30.48 -1.25
C ARG A 12 -4.80 30.09 -2.51
N ALA A 13 -3.89 29.15 -2.38
CA ALA A 13 -3.37 28.41 -3.49
C ALA A 13 -4.54 27.63 -4.11
N ASP A 14 -4.87 27.97 -5.34
CA ASP A 14 -5.69 27.17 -6.25
C ASP A 14 -4.88 25.93 -6.64
N GLY A 15 -4.87 24.93 -5.74
CA GLY A 15 -4.39 23.59 -6.01
C GLY A 15 -5.56 22.69 -6.37
N GLY A 16 -6.25 23.01 -7.46
CA GLY A 16 -7.23 22.11 -8.07
C GLY A 16 -6.51 20.93 -8.70
N LEU A 17 -6.23 19.89 -7.90
CA LEU A 17 -5.86 18.58 -8.43
C LEU A 17 -7.15 17.86 -8.78
N ASP A 18 -7.66 18.18 -9.96
CA ASP A 18 -8.54 17.33 -10.75
C ASP A 18 -7.77 16.06 -11.12
N SER A 19 -7.72 15.10 -10.19
CA SER A 19 -7.27 13.73 -10.44
C SER A 19 -8.47 12.81 -10.52
N GLY A 20 -9.46 13.21 -11.33
CA GLY A 20 -10.70 12.49 -11.58
C GLY A 20 -10.80 12.02 -13.02
N LEU A 21 -9.90 11.15 -13.47
CA LEU A 21 -10.06 10.38 -14.71
C LEU A 21 -9.50 8.97 -14.47
N ASP A 22 -10.28 8.10 -13.83
CA ASP A 22 -11.14 7.11 -14.50
C ASP A 22 -10.34 5.90 -15.03
N SER A 23 -10.04 4.95 -14.15
CA SER A 23 -9.59 3.59 -14.52
C SER A 23 -9.81 2.53 -13.39
N GLY A 24 -10.72 2.74 -12.44
CA GLY A 24 -10.88 1.80 -11.30
C GLY A 24 -12.19 1.88 -10.52
N LEU A 25 -13.28 2.31 -11.15
CA LEU A 25 -14.50 2.75 -10.46
C LEU A 25 -15.35 1.66 -9.75
N ASP A 26 -15.01 0.37 -9.79
CA ASP A 26 -15.86 -0.69 -9.20
C ASP A 26 -15.32 -1.28 -7.87
N SER A 27 -14.06 -0.98 -7.49
CA SER A 27 -13.46 -1.53 -6.26
C SER A 27 -13.60 -0.61 -5.03
N GLY A 28 -13.94 0.67 -5.22
CA GLY A 28 -14.09 1.63 -4.14
C GLY A 28 -12.79 2.00 -3.39
N LEU A 29 -11.63 1.61 -3.92
CA LEU A 29 -10.31 1.94 -3.38
C LEU A 29 -9.76 3.23 -4.02
N ASP A 30 -9.03 4.03 -3.25
CA ASP A 30 -8.22 5.11 -3.81
C ASP A 30 -7.09 4.54 -4.71
N SER A 31 -6.67 5.31 -5.71
CA SER A 31 -5.59 4.91 -6.65
C SER A 31 -4.30 4.52 -5.93
N GLY A 32 -3.94 5.23 -4.86
CA GLY A 32 -2.76 4.92 -4.05
C GLY A 32 -2.91 3.63 -3.24
N GLU A 33 -4.11 3.35 -2.74
CA GLU A 33 -4.40 2.08 -2.05
C GLU A 33 -4.34 0.91 -3.02
N ARG A 34 -4.95 1.05 -4.21
CA ARG A 34 -4.88 0.04 -5.26
C ARG A 34 -3.43 -0.28 -5.61
N GLN A 35 -2.61 0.74 -5.83
CA GLN A 35 -1.19 0.57 -6.16
C GLN A 35 -0.43 -0.18 -5.04
N ARG A 36 -0.71 0.14 -3.77
CA ARG A 36 -0.10 -0.55 -2.63
C ARG A 36 -0.40 -2.05 -2.62
N TYR A 37 -1.62 -2.46 -2.96
CA TYR A 37 -1.98 -3.88 -3.02
C TYR A 37 -1.32 -4.60 -4.19
N LEU A 38 -1.17 -3.94 -5.34
CA LEU A 38 -0.42 -4.49 -6.48
C LEU A 38 1.06 -4.70 -6.11
N GLU A 39 1.68 -3.72 -5.46
CA GLU A 39 3.06 -3.84 -4.97
C GLU A 39 3.17 -4.99 -3.97
N ALA A 40 2.28 -5.07 -2.99
CA ALA A 40 2.28 -6.17 -2.04
C ALA A 40 2.12 -7.53 -2.73
N ALA A 41 1.30 -7.64 -3.79
CA ALA A 41 1.15 -8.87 -4.56
C ALA A 41 2.45 -9.31 -5.23
N GLU A 42 3.20 -8.39 -5.86
CA GLU A 42 4.49 -8.69 -6.46
C GLU A 42 5.53 -9.11 -5.41
N HIS A 43 5.53 -8.42 -4.26
CA HIS A 43 6.42 -8.72 -3.15
C HIS A 43 6.17 -10.09 -2.52
N ALA A 44 4.93 -10.60 -2.55
CA ALA A 44 4.56 -11.89 -1.97
C ALA A 44 5.34 -13.06 -2.59
N LEU A 45 5.62 -13.01 -3.90
CA LEU A 45 6.36 -14.04 -4.62
C LEU A 45 7.83 -14.13 -4.15
N ARG A 46 8.40 -13.02 -3.69
CA ARG A 46 9.78 -12.96 -3.18
C ARG A 46 9.84 -13.29 -1.68
N ALA A 47 8.86 -12.85 -0.90
CA ALA A 47 8.79 -13.10 0.54
C ALA A 47 8.45 -14.56 0.89
N TYR A 48 7.59 -15.20 0.10
CA TYR A 48 7.06 -16.53 0.39
C TYR A 48 7.17 -17.44 -0.85
N PRO A 49 8.33 -18.08 -1.09
CA PRO A 49 8.53 -18.90 -2.28
C PRO A 49 7.56 -20.10 -2.31
N GLY A 50 7.02 -20.39 -3.49
CA GLY A 50 6.11 -21.52 -3.74
C GLY A 50 4.63 -21.18 -3.57
N ALA A 51 3.81 -22.21 -3.32
CA ALA A 51 2.35 -22.12 -3.40
C ALA A 51 1.73 -21.05 -2.47
N LEU A 52 2.36 -20.77 -1.33
CA LEU A 52 1.89 -19.74 -0.40
C LEU A 52 2.02 -18.32 -0.99
N GLY A 53 3.16 -17.98 -1.59
CA GLY A 53 3.34 -16.68 -2.24
C GLY A 53 2.43 -16.50 -3.43
N GLU A 54 2.19 -17.56 -4.21
CA GLU A 54 1.23 -17.51 -5.32
C GLU A 54 -0.22 -17.28 -4.85
N LEU A 55 -0.62 -17.90 -3.74
CA LEU A 55 -1.93 -17.66 -3.13
C LEU A 55 -2.05 -16.20 -2.70
N VAL A 56 -1.08 -15.71 -1.91
CA VAL A 56 -1.09 -14.33 -1.42
C VAL A 56 -1.06 -13.32 -2.57
N HIS A 57 -0.29 -13.58 -3.62
CA HIS A 57 -0.28 -12.76 -4.84
C HIS A 57 -1.66 -12.68 -5.48
N ARG A 58 -2.32 -13.84 -5.69
CA ARG A 58 -3.66 -13.89 -6.29
C ARG A 58 -4.68 -13.11 -5.48
N GLU A 59 -4.69 -13.29 -4.16
CA GLU A 59 -5.65 -12.64 -3.28
C GLU A 59 -5.45 -11.12 -3.23
N LEU A 60 -4.20 -10.65 -3.12
CA LEU A 60 -3.90 -9.21 -3.11
C LEU A 60 -4.23 -8.53 -4.44
N ARG A 61 -3.96 -9.21 -5.56
CA ARG A 61 -4.32 -8.72 -6.89
C ARG A 61 -5.83 -8.69 -7.10
N ALA A 62 -6.53 -9.76 -6.71
CA ALA A 62 -7.99 -9.80 -6.75
C ALA A 62 -8.61 -8.69 -5.89
N PHE A 63 -8.03 -8.40 -4.72
CA PHE A 63 -8.47 -7.29 -3.88
C PHE A 63 -8.25 -5.92 -4.55
N ALA A 64 -7.12 -5.72 -5.22
CA ALA A 64 -6.84 -4.50 -5.98
C ALA A 64 -7.82 -4.28 -7.15
N ASP A 65 -8.31 -5.36 -7.75
CA ASP A 65 -9.21 -5.34 -8.91
C ASP A 65 -10.69 -5.26 -8.51
N PHE A 66 -11.12 -5.93 -7.43
CA PHE A 66 -12.54 -6.06 -7.05
C PHE A 66 -12.93 -5.34 -5.75
N GLY A 67 -11.95 -4.88 -4.95
CA GLY A 67 -12.21 -4.18 -3.70
C GLY A 67 -12.87 -5.04 -2.61
N TYR A 68 -13.41 -4.36 -1.59
CA TYR A 68 -13.89 -4.88 -0.29
C TYR A 68 -14.94 -6.02 -0.31
N ARG A 69 -15.30 -6.60 -1.46
CA ARG A 69 -16.39 -7.59 -1.59
C ARG A 69 -16.19 -8.87 -0.77
N LEU A 70 -15.01 -9.14 -0.23
CA LEU A 70 -14.71 -10.38 0.52
C LEU A 70 -14.10 -10.20 1.92
N ALA A 71 -13.74 -8.99 2.37
CA ALA A 71 -13.06 -8.83 3.67
C ALA A 71 -13.32 -7.45 4.32
N GLY A 72 -14.38 -7.36 5.12
CA GLY A 72 -14.65 -6.19 5.96
C GLY A 72 -13.75 -6.06 7.19
N ASP A 73 -13.04 -7.14 7.55
CA ASP A 73 -12.32 -7.23 8.83
C ASP A 73 -10.87 -6.69 8.77
N GLY A 74 -10.46 -6.10 7.64
CA GLY A 74 -9.12 -5.52 7.47
C GLY A 74 -7.97 -6.52 7.34
N LEU A 75 -8.25 -7.82 7.21
CA LEU A 75 -7.25 -8.87 7.05
C LEU A 75 -6.32 -8.60 5.85
N ILE A 76 -6.88 -8.22 4.70
CA ILE A 76 -6.12 -7.97 3.48
C ILE A 76 -5.16 -6.79 3.64
N ALA A 77 -5.59 -5.73 4.33
CA ALA A 77 -4.74 -4.58 4.63
C ALA A 77 -3.55 -4.96 5.52
N ARG A 78 -3.79 -5.79 6.54
CA ARG A 78 -2.74 -6.31 7.43
C ARG A 78 -1.78 -7.24 6.68
N LEU A 79 -2.31 -8.13 5.85
CA LEU A 79 -1.51 -9.04 5.03
C LEU A 79 -0.58 -8.27 4.09
N ALA A 80 -1.09 -7.22 3.42
CA ALA A 80 -0.28 -6.37 2.56
C ALA A 80 0.87 -5.69 3.33
N ALA A 81 0.58 -5.18 4.54
CA ALA A 81 1.60 -4.57 5.39
C ALA A 81 2.70 -5.57 5.80
N GLU A 82 2.33 -6.80 6.16
CA GLU A 82 3.27 -7.86 6.50
C GLU A 82 4.14 -8.26 5.31
N VAL A 83 3.56 -8.47 4.13
CA VAL A 83 4.30 -8.83 2.91
C VAL A 83 5.33 -7.76 2.54
N LEU A 84 4.93 -6.48 2.60
CA LEU A 84 5.82 -5.35 2.32
C LEU A 84 6.94 -5.23 3.36
N SER A 85 6.70 -5.64 4.61
CA SER A 85 7.70 -5.64 5.68
C SER A 85 8.67 -6.81 5.55
N ALA A 86 8.18 -8.01 5.25
CA ALA A 86 8.99 -9.22 5.11
C ALA A 86 10.08 -9.12 4.03
N VAL A 87 9.80 -8.45 2.91
CA VAL A 87 10.83 -8.20 1.87
C VAL A 87 11.91 -7.25 2.37
N ARG A 88 11.55 -6.20 3.12
CA ARG A 88 12.53 -5.25 3.69
C ARG A 88 13.48 -5.96 4.65
N ASP A 89 12.95 -6.86 5.46
CA ASP A 89 13.74 -7.66 6.40
C ASP A 89 14.66 -8.64 5.64
N GLY A 90 14.16 -9.26 4.55
CA GLY A 90 14.94 -10.11 3.65
C GLY A 90 16.07 -9.38 2.91
N ASP A 91 15.88 -8.13 2.52
CA ASP A 91 16.94 -7.31 1.89
C ASP A 91 17.98 -6.79 2.91
N THR A 92 17.63 -6.64 4.21
CA THR A 92 18.64 -6.36 5.26
C THR A 92 19.46 -7.59 5.65
N ALA A 93 18.93 -8.79 5.44
CA ALA A 93 19.65 -10.06 5.56
C ALA A 93 20.38 -10.40 4.25
N GLY A 94 21.24 -9.50 3.78
CA GLY A 94 22.11 -9.76 2.62
C GLY A 94 22.97 -11.02 2.81
N PRO A 95 23.36 -11.71 1.72
CA PRO A 95 24.06 -12.99 1.76
C PRO A 95 25.49 -12.82 2.32
N GLY A 96 25.69 -13.11 3.60
CA GLY A 96 27.04 -13.07 4.20
C GLY A 96 27.15 -13.38 5.69
N ALA A 97 26.05 -13.48 6.45
CA ALA A 97 26.13 -13.58 7.92
C ALA A 97 25.96 -15.00 8.49
N ARG A 98 26.29 -16.05 7.74
CA ARG A 98 26.21 -17.44 8.22
C ARG A 98 27.41 -18.28 7.81
N GLU A 99 28.62 -17.76 8.03
CA GLU A 99 29.83 -18.60 7.99
C GLU A 99 30.77 -18.19 9.12
N GLY A 100 31.11 -19.14 9.99
CA GLY A 100 32.12 -18.96 11.03
C GLY A 100 31.61 -19.00 12.47
N ALA A 101 30.98 -20.08 12.90
CA ALA A 101 30.89 -20.40 14.33
C ALA A 101 30.73 -21.91 14.56
N ASP A 102 31.66 -22.71 14.04
CA ASP A 102 32.00 -23.96 14.71
C ASP A 102 33.48 -24.27 14.44
N ARG A 103 34.28 -24.19 15.50
CA ARG A 103 35.71 -24.47 15.51
C ARG A 103 36.01 -25.25 16.79
#